data_AF-A0A259NEV1-F1
#
_entry.id   AF-A0A259NEV1-F1
#
_cell.length_a   1.000
_cell.length_b   1.000
_cell.length_c   1.000
_cell.angle_alpha   90.00
_cell.angle_beta   90.00
_cell.angle_gamma   90.00
#
_symmetry.space_group_name_H-M   'P 1'
#
loop_
_entity.id
_entity.type
_entity.pdbx_description
1 polymer ?
#
loop_
_entity_poly.entity_id
_entity_poly.type
_entity_poly.pdbx_seq_one_letter_code
_entity_poly.pdbx_strand_id
1 'polypeptide(L)'
;MASLTDADPQEHKILSAFKFQENQAYLHHDISLMPKRRAVWSSWNYLGQKNESSGRAVAVTYWMNHLQQLQTDTDWLVTLNPFAPPKPELTRKKIIYHHPVFDDKTAVAQQELSSIQGHRHCYYVGAWTGYGFHEDGLRSAVNVAATFGITPPWQTGT
;
A
#
# COMPACT_ATOMS: atom_id res chain seq x y z
N MET A 1 1.04 -2.29 -14.08
CA MET A 1 1.63 -3.61 -13.82
C MET A 1 2.27 -4.11 -15.10
N ALA A 2 3.40 -4.80 -15.01
CA ALA A 2 3.94 -5.55 -16.14
C ALA A 2 2.88 -6.55 -16.58
N SER A 3 2.28 -6.32 -17.75
CA SER A 3 1.24 -7.19 -18.29
C SER A 3 1.95 -8.31 -19.01
N LEU A 4 1.63 -9.56 -18.66
CA LEU A 4 1.88 -10.68 -19.56
C LEU A 4 1.22 -10.32 -20.89
N THR A 5 2.03 -10.12 -21.93
CA THR A 5 1.53 -9.75 -23.26
C THR A 5 0.83 -10.90 -23.96
N ASP A 6 1.05 -12.11 -23.46
CA ASP A 6 0.58 -13.39 -23.96
C ASP A 6 -0.30 -14.13 -22.95
N ALA A 7 -0.91 -13.43 -21.98
CA ALA A 7 -1.80 -14.03 -20.99
C ALA A 7 -2.93 -14.83 -21.67
N ASP A 8 -3.13 -16.06 -21.23
CA ASP A 8 -4.22 -16.88 -21.73
C ASP A 8 -5.58 -16.45 -21.12
N PRO A 9 -6.72 -17.02 -21.56
CA PRO A 9 -8.03 -16.64 -21.03
C PRO A 9 -8.18 -16.83 -19.51
N GLN A 10 -7.54 -17.85 -18.92
CA GLN A 10 -7.62 -18.14 -17.49
C GLN A 10 -6.80 -17.13 -16.68
N GLU A 11 -5.56 -16.88 -17.11
CA GLU A 11 -4.68 -15.86 -16.51
C GLU A 11 -5.33 -14.49 -16.60
N HIS A 12 -5.87 -14.11 -17.75
CA HIS A 12 -6.54 -12.83 -17.92
C HIS A 12 -7.78 -12.70 -17.02
N LYS A 13 -8.60 -13.75 -16.90
CA LYS A 13 -9.78 -13.76 -16.03
C LYS A 13 -9.41 -13.47 -14.57
N ILE A 14 -8.37 -14.12 -14.06
CA ILE A 14 -7.94 -13.99 -12.66
C ILE A 14 -7.20 -12.65 -12.44
N LEU A 15 -6.18 -12.36 -13.25
CA LEU A 15 -5.28 -11.23 -13.03
C LEU A 15 -5.95 -9.87 -13.26
N SER A 16 -6.97 -9.81 -14.13
CA SER A 16 -7.68 -8.56 -14.40
C SER A 16 -8.56 -8.08 -13.23
N ALA A 17 -8.86 -8.94 -12.25
CA ALA A 17 -9.60 -8.59 -11.05
C ALA A 17 -8.81 -7.67 -10.11
N PHE A 18 -7.48 -7.75 -10.14
CA PHE A 18 -6.62 -6.94 -9.28
C PHE A 18 -6.52 -5.51 -9.80
N LYS A 19 -7.22 -4.60 -9.14
CA LYS A 19 -7.19 -3.17 -9.44
C LYS A 19 -6.26 -2.43 -8.49
N PHE A 20 -5.77 -1.29 -8.95
CA PHE A 20 -4.90 -0.41 -8.18
C PHE A 20 -5.46 1.00 -8.19
N GLN A 21 -5.42 1.64 -7.03
CA GLN A 21 -5.79 3.02 -6.85
C GLN A 21 -4.54 3.87 -6.64
N GLU A 22 -4.50 5.03 -7.29
CA GLU A 22 -3.46 6.03 -7.04
C GLU A 22 -3.62 6.63 -5.63
N ASN A 23 -2.55 6.61 -4.85
CA ASN A 23 -2.42 7.31 -3.58
C ASN A 23 -1.28 8.31 -3.64
N GLN A 24 -1.55 9.54 -3.23
CA GLN A 24 -0.57 10.61 -3.23
C GLN A 24 -0.02 10.81 -1.82
N ALA A 25 1.29 10.73 -1.68
CA ALA A 25 2.01 11.00 -0.43
C ALA A 25 2.83 12.27 -0.56
N TYR A 26 2.68 13.18 0.38
CA TYR A 26 3.45 14.42 0.45
C TYR A 26 4.34 14.39 1.67
N LEU A 27 5.65 14.61 1.49
CA LEU A 27 6.57 14.96 2.57
C LEU A 27 6.65 16.48 2.64
N HIS A 28 6.30 17.07 3.78
CA HIS A 28 6.23 18.52 3.98
C HIS A 28 6.42 18.90 5.45
N HIS A 29 6.43 20.20 5.74
CA HIS A 29 6.35 20.74 7.11
C HIS A 29 5.23 21.77 7.27
N ASP A 30 4.23 21.71 6.38
CA ASP A 30 2.99 22.50 6.48
C ASP A 30 2.08 22.02 7.62
N ILE A 31 2.16 22.70 8.77
CA ILE A 31 1.36 22.38 9.96
C ILE A 31 -0.14 22.69 9.82
N SER A 32 -0.58 23.33 8.72
CA SER A 32 -2.01 23.56 8.48
C SER A 32 -2.79 22.27 8.21
N LEU A 33 -2.09 21.19 7.84
CA LEU A 33 -2.63 19.84 7.69
C LEU A 33 -2.64 19.04 9.00
N MET A 34 -2.35 19.67 10.14
CA MET A 34 -2.43 19.05 11.46
C MET A 34 -3.64 19.56 12.25
N PRO A 35 -4.08 18.84 13.31
CA PRO A 35 -5.10 19.36 14.21
C PRO A 35 -4.72 20.74 14.76
N LYS A 36 -5.69 21.66 14.81
CA LYS A 36 -5.45 23.03 15.31
C LYS A 36 -4.89 23.07 16.73
N ARG A 37 -5.26 22.09 17.58
CA ARG A 37 -4.79 21.98 18.96
C ARG A 37 -3.56 21.06 19.00
N ARG A 38 -2.38 21.61 19.29
CA ARG A 38 -1.14 20.83 19.37
C ARG A 38 -1.20 19.70 20.40
N ALA A 39 -1.97 19.89 21.48
CA ALA A 39 -2.13 18.89 22.54
C ALA A 39 -2.79 17.56 22.08
N VAL A 40 -3.46 17.52 20.92
CA VAL A 40 -4.04 16.29 20.37
C VAL A 40 -3.23 15.70 19.23
N TRP A 41 -2.06 16.28 18.93
CA TRP A 41 -1.19 15.73 17.89
C TRP A 41 -0.76 14.32 18.28
N SER A 42 -0.99 13.40 17.37
CA SER A 42 -0.61 12.01 17.51
C SER A 42 0.36 11.64 16.40
N SER A 43 0.97 10.46 16.46
CA SER A 43 1.78 9.97 15.34
C SER A 43 0.96 9.96 14.04
N TRP A 44 -0.34 9.69 14.11
CA TRP A 44 -1.27 9.56 12.97
C TRP A 44 -2.49 10.45 13.24
N ASN A 45 -2.83 11.35 12.32
CA ASN A 45 -3.91 12.32 12.49
C ASN A 45 -4.86 12.23 11.30
N TYR A 46 -6.12 11.90 11.56
CA TYR A 46 -7.15 11.84 10.53
C TYR A 46 -7.72 13.23 10.25
N LEU A 47 -7.77 13.60 8.97
CA LEU A 47 -8.41 14.83 8.51
C LEU A 47 -9.79 14.47 7.94
N GLY A 48 -10.84 14.90 8.63
CA GLY A 48 -12.21 14.82 8.13
C GLY A 48 -12.70 16.20 7.67
N GLN A 49 -13.47 16.23 6.58
CA GLN A 49 -14.19 17.44 6.14
C GLN A 49 -15.70 17.25 6.35
N LYS A 50 -16.41 18.30 6.80
CA LYS A 50 -17.88 18.24 6.90
C LYS A 50 -18.46 18.14 5.48
N ASN A 51 -19.42 17.23 5.28
CA ASN A 51 -20.12 16.92 4.01
C ASN A 51 -19.35 16.05 3.00
N GLU A 52 -18.42 15.20 3.44
CA GLU A 52 -17.83 14.22 2.53
C GLU A 52 -18.83 13.11 2.16
N SER A 53 -19.00 12.89 0.86
CA SER A 53 -19.65 11.71 0.31
C SER A 53 -18.77 10.47 0.57
N SER A 54 -19.41 9.31 0.74
CA SER A 54 -18.82 8.04 1.21
C SER A 54 -17.82 7.36 0.25
N GLY A 55 -17.09 8.11 -0.58
CA GLY A 55 -16.24 7.57 -1.65
C GLY A 55 -14.84 8.16 -1.81
N ARG A 56 -14.43 9.13 -0.99
CA ARG A 56 -13.07 9.70 -1.08
C ARG A 56 -12.06 8.91 -0.24
N ALA A 57 -10.83 8.83 -0.72
CA ALA A 57 -9.72 8.28 0.05
C ALA A 57 -9.50 9.09 1.33
N VAL A 58 -9.29 8.39 2.43
CA VAL A 58 -9.04 8.94 3.77
C VAL A 58 -7.78 9.80 3.76
N ALA A 59 -7.91 11.07 4.18
CA ALA A 59 -6.78 11.98 4.36
C ALA A 59 -6.14 11.76 5.74
N VAL A 60 -4.86 11.40 5.77
CA VAL A 60 -4.13 11.11 7.02
C VAL A 60 -2.79 11.81 6.99
N THR A 61 -2.46 12.49 8.08
CA THR A 61 -1.14 13.11 8.30
C THR A 61 -0.37 12.39 9.40
N TYR A 62 0.80 11.88 9.05
CA TYR A 62 1.77 11.27 9.95
C TYR A 62 2.71 12.33 10.47
N TRP A 63 2.81 12.47 11.79
CA TRP A 63 3.84 13.28 12.43
C TRP A 63 5.10 12.43 12.62
N MET A 64 6.04 12.59 11.69
CA MET A 64 7.21 11.71 11.58
C MET A 64 8.15 11.86 12.77
N ASN A 65 8.26 13.06 13.35
CA ASN A 65 9.10 13.29 14.53
C ASN A 65 8.66 12.43 15.69
N HIS A 66 7.35 12.32 15.94
CA HIS A 66 6.84 11.47 17.01
C HIS A 66 6.85 9.98 16.63
N LEU A 67 6.52 9.65 15.37
CA LEU A 67 6.49 8.27 14.90
C LEU A 67 7.87 7.59 14.85
N GLN A 68 8.90 8.33 14.43
CA GLN A 68 10.26 7.83 14.20
C GLN A 68 11.29 8.41 15.18
N GLN A 69 10.85 9.22 16.16
CA GLN A 69 11.71 9.88 17.14
C GLN A 69 12.80 10.76 16.50
N LEU A 70 12.44 11.53 15.47
CA LEU A 70 13.39 12.39 14.75
C LEU A 70 13.85 13.56 15.62
N GLN A 71 15.17 13.72 15.77
CA GLN A 71 15.79 14.81 16.52
C GLN A 71 16.00 16.05 15.64
N THR A 72 14.94 16.83 15.44
CA THR A 72 14.97 18.06 14.66
C THR A 72 13.86 19.01 15.11
N ASP A 73 14.14 20.32 15.02
CA ASP A 73 13.18 21.38 15.37
C ASP A 73 12.05 21.53 14.34
N THR A 74 12.23 20.97 13.13
CA THR A 74 11.21 21.00 12.08
C THR A 74 10.21 19.87 12.27
N ASP A 75 8.92 20.20 12.35
CA ASP A 75 7.84 19.22 12.31
C ASP A 75 7.72 18.60 10.90
N TRP A 76 8.32 17.44 10.69
CA TRP A 76 8.21 16.68 9.44
C TRP A 76 6.93 15.87 9.41
N LEU A 77 6.18 16.07 8.33
CA LEU A 77 4.86 15.52 8.14
C LEU A 77 4.82 14.73 6.83
N VAL A 78 4.14 13.58 6.86
CA VAL A 78 3.74 12.86 5.66
C VAL A 78 2.22 12.87 5.58
N THR A 79 1.65 13.52 4.56
CA THR A 79 0.19 13.49 4.35
C THR A 79 -0.17 12.65 3.14
N LEU A 80 -1.09 11.70 3.36
CA LEU A 80 -1.69 10.87 2.33
C LEU A 80 -3.02 11.47 1.87
N ASN A 81 -3.19 11.59 0.55
CA ASN A 81 -4.44 11.96 -0.10
C ASN A 81 -5.15 13.20 0.49
N PRO A 82 -4.45 14.33 0.72
CA PRO A 82 -5.06 15.48 1.38
C PRO A 82 -6.19 16.09 0.55
N PHE A 83 -7.13 16.78 1.22
CA PHE A 83 -8.22 17.48 0.55
C PHE A 83 -7.73 18.56 -0.42
N ALA A 84 -6.68 19.28 0.01
CA ALA A 84 -5.89 20.20 -0.77
C ALA A 84 -4.41 19.91 -0.52
N PRO A 85 -3.53 20.04 -1.53
CA PRO A 85 -2.11 19.80 -1.33
C PRO A 85 -1.52 20.78 -0.30
N PRO A 86 -0.45 20.39 0.43
CA PRO A 86 0.30 21.34 1.25
C PRO A 86 0.85 22.48 0.40
N LYS A 87 1.15 23.61 1.06
CA LYS A 87 1.77 24.76 0.40
C LYS A 87 3.05 24.34 -0.35
N PRO A 88 3.24 24.72 -1.63
CA PRO A 88 4.38 24.30 -2.43
C PRO A 88 5.73 24.61 -1.79
N GLU A 89 5.87 25.77 -1.17
CA GLU A 89 7.09 26.22 -0.49
C GLU A 89 7.42 25.43 0.79
N LEU A 90 6.43 24.75 1.36
CA LEU A 90 6.61 23.88 2.54
C LEU A 90 6.67 22.39 2.15
N THR A 91 6.57 22.09 0.85
CA THR A 91 6.55 20.72 0.31
C THR A 91 7.94 20.31 -0.13
N ARG A 92 8.46 19.23 0.47
CA ARG A 92 9.77 18.69 0.13
C ARG A 92 9.70 17.68 -1.01
N LYS A 93 8.68 16.83 -1.02
CA LYS A 93 8.52 15.77 -2.02
C LYS A 93 7.06 15.36 -2.16
N LYS A 94 6.64 15.06 -3.39
CA LYS A 94 5.42 14.33 -3.70
C LYS A 94 5.80 12.97 -4.26
N ILE A 95 5.17 11.90 -3.79
CA ILE A 95 5.33 10.54 -4.29
C ILE A 95 3.95 10.00 -4.64
N ILE A 96 3.85 9.36 -5.80
CA ILE A 96 2.63 8.67 -6.23
C ILE A 96 2.83 7.18 -6.02
N TYR A 97 2.00 6.60 -5.16
CA TYR A 97 1.90 5.17 -4.92
C TYR A 97 0.66 4.60 -5.60
N HIS A 98 0.67 3.31 -5.85
CA HIS A 98 -0.50 2.57 -6.35
C HIS A 98 -0.79 1.46 -5.36
N HIS A 99 -1.92 1.55 -4.66
CA HIS A 99 -2.33 0.55 -3.68
C HIS A 99 -3.34 -0.42 -4.29
N PRO A 100 -3.24 -1.73 -4.01
CA PRO A 100 -4.26 -2.67 -4.44
C PRO A 100 -5.61 -2.29 -3.85
N VAL A 101 -6.66 -2.41 -4.66
CA VAL A 101 -8.04 -2.31 -4.22
C VAL A 101 -8.49 -3.71 -3.81
N PHE A 102 -8.95 -3.87 -2.57
CA PHE A 102 -9.45 -5.14 -2.04
C PHE A 102 -10.97 -5.12 -2.01
N ASP A 103 -11.58 -5.59 -3.10
CA ASP A 103 -13.02 -5.77 -3.25
C ASP A 103 -13.40 -7.26 -3.37
N ASP A 104 -14.69 -7.55 -3.48
CA ASP A 104 -15.19 -8.93 -3.61
C ASP A 104 -14.58 -9.67 -4.81
N LYS A 105 -14.33 -8.95 -5.92
CA LYS A 105 -13.71 -9.54 -7.12
C LYS A 105 -12.26 -9.94 -6.84
N THR A 106 -11.53 -9.10 -6.12
CA THR A 106 -10.15 -9.35 -5.69
C THR A 106 -10.11 -10.55 -4.75
N ALA A 107 -11.03 -10.64 -3.80
CA ALA A 107 -11.11 -11.77 -2.87
C ALA A 107 -11.35 -13.12 -3.59
N VAL A 108 -12.26 -13.15 -4.56
CA VAL A 108 -12.49 -14.35 -5.39
C VAL A 108 -11.23 -14.69 -6.21
N ALA A 109 -10.60 -13.70 -6.85
CA ALA A 109 -9.41 -13.94 -7.66
C ALA A 109 -8.21 -14.44 -6.83
N GLN A 110 -8.08 -14.00 -5.57
CA GLN A 110 -7.07 -14.51 -4.64
C GLN A 110 -7.24 -15.99 -4.33
N GLN A 111 -8.49 -16.47 -4.26
CA GLN A 111 -8.78 -17.90 -4.09
C GLN A 111 -8.49 -18.70 -5.37
N GLU A 112 -8.70 -18.11 -6.55
CA GLU A 112 -8.41 -18.76 -7.84
C GLU A 112 -6.90 -18.75 -8.20
N LEU A 113 -6.08 -17.91 -7.55
CA LEU A 113 -4.66 -17.70 -7.90
C LEU A 113 -3.80 -18.97 -7.86
N SER A 114 -4.08 -19.89 -6.93
CA SER A 114 -3.33 -21.16 -6.85
C SER A 114 -3.54 -22.03 -8.09
N SER A 115 -4.64 -21.86 -8.83
CA SER A 115 -4.93 -22.63 -10.05
C SER A 115 -4.02 -22.27 -11.24
N ILE A 116 -3.33 -21.12 -11.17
CA ILE A 116 -2.45 -20.64 -12.24
C ILE A 116 -0.97 -20.56 -11.82
N GLN A 117 -0.60 -20.98 -10.60
CA GLN A 117 0.80 -21.02 -10.20
C GLN A 117 1.55 -22.13 -10.94
N GLY A 118 2.66 -21.77 -11.60
CA GLY A 118 3.44 -22.68 -12.42
C GLY A 118 2.84 -22.96 -13.80
N HIS A 119 1.62 -22.47 -14.07
CA HIS A 119 1.02 -22.53 -15.39
C HIS A 119 1.90 -21.77 -16.38
N ARG A 120 2.24 -22.43 -17.50
CA ARG A 120 3.13 -21.88 -18.53
C ARG A 120 4.46 -21.34 -17.96
N HIS A 121 4.98 -21.97 -16.91
CA HIS A 121 6.20 -21.55 -16.22
C HIS A 121 6.13 -20.13 -15.61
N CYS A 122 4.92 -19.62 -15.38
CA CYS A 122 4.69 -18.33 -14.73
C CYS A 122 4.31 -18.50 -13.26
N TYR A 123 4.83 -17.62 -12.42
CA TYR A 123 4.53 -17.59 -10.98
C TYR A 123 4.23 -16.15 -10.56
N TYR A 124 3.19 -16.00 -9.75
CA TYR A 124 2.62 -14.72 -9.35
C TYR A 124 2.87 -14.51 -7.86
N VAL A 125 3.63 -13.46 -7.52
CA VAL A 125 4.02 -13.11 -6.15
C VAL A 125 3.81 -11.63 -5.88
N GLY A 126 3.58 -11.29 -4.62
CA GLY A 126 3.47 -9.93 -4.15
C GLY A 126 2.37 -9.74 -3.12
N ALA A 127 2.40 -8.60 -2.43
CA ALA A 127 1.48 -8.29 -1.34
C ALA A 127 -0.02 -8.30 -1.77
N TRP A 128 -0.30 -8.04 -3.05
CA TRP A 128 -1.64 -8.07 -3.65
C TRP A 128 -2.27 -9.47 -3.66
N THR A 129 -1.50 -10.52 -3.44
CA THR A 129 -2.00 -11.90 -3.29
C THR A 129 -2.62 -12.18 -1.91
N GLY A 130 -2.48 -11.23 -0.96
CA GLY A 130 -3.08 -11.28 0.38
C GLY A 130 -3.75 -9.95 0.74
N TYR A 131 -3.51 -9.42 1.94
CA TYR A 131 -4.16 -8.18 2.40
C TYR A 131 -3.35 -6.90 2.10
N GLY A 132 -2.30 -6.99 1.28
CA GLY A 132 -1.51 -5.83 0.85
C GLY A 132 -0.40 -5.42 1.81
N PHE A 133 -0.11 -6.22 2.84
CA PHE A 133 0.99 -5.95 3.77
C PHE A 133 2.31 -6.56 3.31
N HIS A 134 3.41 -6.12 3.93
CA HIS A 134 4.75 -6.66 3.66
C HIS A 134 4.81 -8.17 3.90
N GLU A 135 4.12 -8.66 4.93
CA GLU A 135 4.04 -10.08 5.27
C GLU A 135 3.35 -10.89 4.17
N ASP A 136 2.34 -10.33 3.50
CA ASP A 136 1.69 -10.99 2.36
C ASP A 136 2.67 -11.16 1.20
N GLY A 137 3.50 -10.14 0.96
CA GLY A 137 4.57 -10.21 -0.04
C GLY A 137 5.56 -11.32 0.28
N LEU A 138 6.06 -11.36 1.51
CA LEU A 138 6.99 -12.39 1.97
C LEU A 138 6.37 -13.80 1.88
N ARG A 139 5.19 -13.97 2.46
CA ARG A 139 4.44 -15.24 2.44
C ARG A 139 4.21 -15.75 1.02
N SER A 140 3.84 -14.89 0.08
CA SER A 140 3.62 -15.29 -1.32
C SER A 140 4.89 -15.83 -1.98
N ALA A 141 6.04 -15.20 -1.72
CA ALA A 141 7.33 -15.64 -2.23
C ALA A 141 7.76 -16.97 -1.59
N VAL A 142 7.56 -17.13 -0.29
CA VAL A 142 7.83 -18.39 0.42
C VAL A 142 6.98 -19.54 -0.15
N ASN A 143 5.70 -19.30 -0.40
CA ASN A 143 4.80 -20.31 -0.97
C ASN A 143 5.24 -20.77 -2.36
N VAL A 144 5.67 -19.82 -3.22
CA VAL A 144 6.21 -20.17 -4.54
C VAL A 144 7.57 -20.87 -4.41
N ALA A 145 8.47 -20.40 -3.55
CA ALA A 145 9.77 -21.07 -3.35
C ALA A 145 9.60 -22.54 -2.91
N ALA A 146 8.60 -22.83 -2.08
CA ALA A 146 8.28 -24.19 -1.65
C ALA A 146 7.90 -25.11 -2.82
N THR A 147 7.29 -24.60 -3.91
CA THR A 147 6.98 -25.43 -5.10
C THR A 147 8.23 -25.86 -5.86
N PHE A 148 9.37 -25.21 -5.60
CA PHE A 148 10.69 -25.60 -6.10
C PHE A 148 11.49 -26.45 -5.09
N GLY A 149 10.87 -26.85 -3.98
CA GLY A 149 11.56 -27.57 -2.89
C GLY A 149 12.52 -26.69 -2.08
N ILE A 150 12.42 -25.36 -2.19
CA ILE A 150 13.27 -24.42 -1.45
C ILE A 150 12.61 -24.14 -0.10
N THR A 151 13.33 -24.40 0.98
CA THR A 151 12.90 -24.09 2.34
C THR A 151 13.60 -22.84 2.85
N PRO A 152 12.89 -21.85 3.40
CA PRO A 152 13.52 -20.68 3.99
C PRO A 152 14.45 -21.03 5.16
N PRO A 153 15.55 -20.29 5.35
CA PRO A 153 16.57 -20.62 6.36
C PRO A 153 16.07 -20.52 7.81
N TRP A 154 14.96 -19.82 8.07
CA TRP A 154 14.36 -19.74 9.41
C TRP A 154 13.41 -20.90 9.75
N GLN A 155 13.09 -21.78 8.78
CA GLN A 155 12.30 -22.99 9.02
C GLN A 155 13.16 -24.23 9.27
N THR A 156 14.41 -24.20 8.82
CA THR A 156 15.37 -25.31 8.97
C THR A 156 16.11 -25.26 10.30
N GLY A 157 15.42 -24.90 11.40
CA GLY A 157 16.02 -24.62 12.72
C GLY A 157 17.23 -25.51 13.02
N THR A 158 18.40 -24.88 13.20
CA THR A 158 19.60 -25.55 13.70
C THR A 158 19.37 -26.09 15.10
#